data_AF-A0A1V0UUU3-F1
#
_entry.id   AF-A0A1V0UUU3-F1
#
_cell.length_a   1.000
_cell.length_b   1.000
_cell.length_c   1.000
_cell.angle_alpha   90.00
_cell.angle_beta   90.00
_cell.angle_gamma   90.00
#
_symmetry.space_group_name_H-M   'P 1'
#
loop_
_entity.id
_entity.type
_entity.pdbx_description
1 polymer ?
#
loop_
_entity_poly.entity_id
_entity_poly.type
_entity_poly.pdbx_seq_one_letter_code
_entity_poly.pdbx_strand_id
1 'polypeptide(L)' 'MKITRLKKVRQLKKKTQDEVAKQAKITTRSYRYYESGERVPDVITAQRIALALGTTVEKLFPYKA' A
#
# COMPACT_ATOMS: atom_id res chain seq x y z
N MET A 1 13.19 10.56 3.91
CA MET A 1 12.21 9.53 3.47
C MET A 1 11.06 9.46 4.45
N LYS A 2 9.82 9.71 4.02
CA LYS A 2 8.63 9.63 4.88
C LYS A 2 8.26 8.16 5.10
N ILE A 3 8.13 7.73 6.36
CA ILE A 3 7.69 6.38 6.69
C ILE A 3 6.16 6.37 6.72
N THR A 4 5.52 5.80 5.69
CA THR A 4 4.07 5.64 5.62
C THR A 4 3.59 4.41 6.39
N ARG A 5 2.30 4.38 6.77
CA ARG A 5 1.66 3.20 7.38
C ARG A 5 1.75 1.99 6.45
N LEU A 6 1.59 2.22 5.14
CA LEU A 6 1.77 1.22 4.10
C LEU A 6 3.15 0.54 4.17
N LYS A 7 4.24 1.33 4.21
CA LYS A 7 5.60 0.81 4.33
C LYS A 7 5.78 -0.05 5.58
N LYS A 8 5.30 0.43 6.73
CA LYS A 8 5.40 -0.29 8.01
C LYS A 8 4.68 -1.64 7.94
N VAL A 9 3.44 -1.66 7.47
CA VAL A 9 2.65 -2.90 7.38
C VAL A 9 3.29 -3.88 6.39
N ARG A 10 3.76 -3.42 5.23
CA ARG A 10 4.47 -4.28 4.27
C ARG A 10 5.70 -4.94 4.89
N GLN A 11 6.54 -4.15 5.58
CA GLN A 11 7.75 -4.67 6.23
C GLN A 11 7.43 -5.67 7.35
N LEU A 12 6.39 -5.42 8.16
CA LEU A 12 5.91 -6.38 9.16
C LEU A 12 5.44 -7.69 8.53
N LYS A 13 4.85 -7.64 7.34
CA LYS A 13 4.46 -8.81 6.55
C LYS A 13 5.62 -9.45 5.78
N LYS A 14 6.85 -8.93 5.92
CA LYS A 14 8.07 -9.39 5.24
C LYS A 14 7.94 -9.48 3.71
N LYS A 15 7.13 -8.62 3.10
CA LYS A 15 6.94 -8.57 1.64
C LYS A 15 7.79 -7.49 0.98
N THR A 16 8.25 -7.74 -0.23
CA THR A 16 8.87 -6.72 -1.09
C THR A 16 7.80 -5.82 -1.71
N GLN A 17 8.22 -4.67 -2.26
CA GLN A 17 7.29 -3.78 -2.97
C GLN A 17 6.69 -4.46 -4.21
N ASP A 18 7.50 -5.28 -4.89
CA ASP A 18 7.11 -6.00 -6.11
C ASP A 18 6.06 -7.09 -5.82
N GLU A 19 6.24 -7.85 -4.74
CA GLU A 19 5.29 -8.88 -4.32
C GLU A 19 3.91 -8.29 -4.03
N VAL A 20 3.86 -7.16 -3.31
CA VAL A 20 2.58 -6.50 -3.00
C VAL A 20 1.96 -5.91 -4.26
N ALA A 21 2.76 -5.29 -5.13
CA ALA A 21 2.28 -4.74 -6.40
C ALA A 21 1.67 -5.83 -7.30
N LYS A 22 2.36 -6.98 -7.42
CA LYS A 22 1.88 -8.15 -8.17
C LYS A 22 0.57 -8.69 -7.60
N GLN A 23 0.49 -8.87 -6.28
CA GLN A 23 -0.74 -9.33 -5.61
C GLN A 23 -1.89 -8.34 -5.75
N ALA A 24 -1.60 -7.03 -5.70
CA ALA A 24 -2.58 -5.97 -5.90
C ALA A 24 -2.88 -5.68 -7.38
N LYS A 25 -2.29 -6.42 -8.33
CA LYS A 25 -2.48 -6.25 -9.78
C LYS A 25 -2.23 -4.81 -10.25
N ILE A 26 -1.14 -4.20 -9.74
CA ILE A 26 -0.66 -2.88 -10.15
C ILE A 26 0.84 -2.92 -10.47
N THR A 27 1.36 -1.88 -11.10
CA THR A 27 2.80 -1.78 -11.33
C THR A 27 3.54 -1.48 -10.03
N THR A 28 4.77 -1.99 -9.90
CA THR A 28 5.66 -1.68 -8.77
C THR A 28 5.96 -0.18 -8.67
N ARG A 29 5.96 0.54 -9.80
CA ARG A 29 6.07 2.00 -9.84
C ARG A 29 4.86 2.68 -9.17
N SER A 30 3.63 2.27 -9.50
CA SER A 30 2.42 2.80 -8.85
C SER A 30 2.46 2.53 -7.35
N TYR A 31 2.83 1.30 -6.94
CA TYR A 31 2.97 0.95 -5.54
C TYR A 31 3.97 1.85 -4.80
N ARG A 32 5.13 2.16 -5.42
CA ARG A 32 6.12 3.09 -4.83
C ARG A 32 5.54 4.48 -4.59
N TYR A 33 4.76 5.04 -5.53
CA TYR A 33 4.11 6.33 -5.36
C TYR A 33 3.13 6.35 -4.18
N TYR A 34 2.39 5.25 -3.97
CA TYR A 34 1.51 5.11 -2.81
C TYR A 34 2.31 4.93 -1.51
N GLU A 35 3.39 4.15 -1.54
CA GLU A 35 4.23 3.91 -0.36
C GLU A 35 5.04 5.14 0.05
N SER A 36 5.47 5.99 -0.89
CA SER A 36 6.10 7.27 -0.58
C SER A 36 5.10 8.35 -0.16
N GLY A 37 3.82 8.16 -0.48
CA GLY A 37 2.76 9.13 -0.23
C GLY A 37 2.68 10.26 -1.27
N GLU A 38 3.37 10.10 -2.41
CA GLU A 38 3.28 11.03 -3.55
C GLU A 38 1.92 10.95 -4.25
N ARG A 39 1.24 9.81 -4.15
CA ARG A 39 -0.11 9.61 -4.69
C ARG A 39 -1.01 8.89 -3.69
N VAL A 40 -2.30 9.18 -3.80
CA VAL A 40 -3.36 8.43 -3.12
C VAL A 40 -3.93 7.42 -4.13
N PRO A 41 -4.03 6.13 -3.80
CA PRO A 41 -4.68 5.16 -4.68
C PRO A 41 -6.20 5.42 -4.75
N ASP A 42 -6.81 5.02 -5.85
CA ASP A 42 -8.27 4.90 -5.91
C ASP A 42 -8.78 3.80 -4.96
N VAL A 43 -10.09 3.77 -4.75
CA VAL A 43 -10.75 2.84 -3.82
C VAL A 43 -10.45 1.37 -4.14
N ILE A 44 -10.47 0.99 -5.42
CA ILE A 44 -10.26 -0.40 -5.84
C ILE A 44 -8.80 -0.81 -5.62
N THR A 45 -7.86 0.06 -5.96
CA THR A 45 -6.43 -0.14 -5.74
C THR A 45 -6.11 -0.22 -4.25
N ALA A 46 -6.70 0.65 -3.43
CA ALA A 46 -6.53 0.62 -1.98
C ALA A 46 -7.03 -0.70 -1.37
N GLN A 47 -8.20 -1.19 -1.78
CA GLN A 47 -8.75 -2.48 -1.37
C GLN A 47 -7.84 -3.65 -1.77
N ARG A 48 -7.32 -3.65 -3.00
CA ARG A 48 -6.39 -4.68 -3.48
C ARG A 48 -5.09 -4.73 -2.68
N ILE A 49 -4.51 -3.57 -2.36
CA ILE A 49 -3.31 -3.49 -1.52
C ILE A 49 -3.60 -3.98 -0.10
N ALA A 50 -4.75 -3.61 0.47
CA ALA A 50 -5.18 -4.07 1.79
C ALA A 50 -5.34 -5.59 1.85
N LEU A 51 -5.98 -6.18 0.84
CA LEU A 51 -6.10 -7.64 0.67
C LEU A 51 -4.72 -8.31 0.53
N ALA A 52 -3.84 -7.76 -0.31
CA ALA A 52 -2.47 -8.29 -0.48
C ALA A 52 -1.67 -8.28 0.83
N LEU A 53 -1.92 -7.33 1.72
CA LEU A 53 -1.25 -7.22 3.02
C LEU A 53 -2.01 -7.88 4.17
N GLY A 54 -3.20 -8.43 3.94
CA GLY A 54 -4.04 -9.04 4.98
C GLY A 54 -4.42 -8.03 6.07
N THR A 55 -4.93 -6.87 5.66
CA THR A 55 -5.30 -5.74 6.53
C THR A 55 -6.49 -4.98 5.92
N THR A 56 -6.95 -3.91 6.56
CA THR A 56 -7.99 -3.01 6.04
C THR A 56 -7.42 -1.76 5.37
N VAL A 57 -8.25 -1.10 4.55
CA VAL A 57 -7.89 0.13 3.83
C VAL A 57 -7.60 1.28 4.80
N GLU A 58 -8.41 1.45 5.83
CA GLU A 58 -8.34 2.53 6.83
C GLU A 58 -7.02 2.46 7.62
N LYS A 59 -6.53 1.25 7.88
CA LYS A 59 -5.23 1.04 8.54
C LYS A 59 -4.08 1.53 7.67
N LEU A 60 -4.15 1.31 6.36
CA LEU A 60 -3.12 1.69 5.40
C LEU A 60 -3.21 3.17 4.99
N PHE A 61 -4.43 3.66 4.76
CA PHE A 61 -4.78 4.96 4.21
C PHE A 61 -5.86 5.61 5.10
N PRO A 62 -5.49 6.10 6.29
CA PRO A 62 -6.46 6.73 7.19
C PRO A 62 -6.94 8.06 6.61
N TYR A 63 -8.25 8.28 6.63
CA TYR A 63 -8.79 9.63 6.48
C TYR A 63 -8.42 10.45 7.73
N LYS A 64 -7.96 11.67 7.51
CA LYS A 64 -7.81 12.66 8.57
C LYS A 64 -8.79 13.78 8.26
N ALA A 65 -9.76 13.96 9.15
CA ALA A 65 -10.56 15.18 9.20
C ALA A 65 -9.69 16.38 9.57
#